data_AF-A0A8H7E3F3-F1
#
_entry.id   AF-A0A8H7E3F3-F1
#
_cell.length_a   1.000
_cell.length_b   1.000
_cell.length_c   1.000
_cell.angle_alpha   90.00
_cell.angle_beta   90.00
_cell.angle_gamma   90.00
#
_symmetry.space_group_name_H-M   'P 1'
#
loop_
_entity.id
_entity.type
_entity.pdbx_description
1 polymer ?
#
loop_
_entity_poly.entity_id
_entity_poly.type
_entity_poly.pdbx_seq_one_letter_code
_entity_poly.pdbx_strand_id
1 'polypeptide(L)'
;MSPAAELYLLQPNGLPLLEPILGFGRTGVVVQLGGYTVKLPLKYGTAGPDPAHIERYQIDNDITCESLEHEKKVYQRLGKHDGIVDCVDLSGVGIQMALMTHGNLRDYLRNNEITKSLRLVWF
;
A
#
# COMPACT_ATOMS: atom_id res chain seq x y z
N MET A 1 -11.14 -1.53 33.97
CA MET A 1 -10.37 -1.45 32.71
C MET A 1 -11.38 -1.53 31.58
N SER A 2 -11.57 -0.48 30.79
CA SER A 2 -12.34 -0.60 29.54
C SER A 2 -11.59 -1.53 28.58
N PRO A 3 -12.29 -2.38 27.81
CA PRO A 3 -11.65 -3.18 26.78
C PRO A 3 -10.96 -2.26 25.77
N ALA A 4 -9.74 -2.64 25.35
CA ALA A 4 -9.06 -1.97 24.25
C ALA A 4 -9.93 -2.12 22.99
N ALA A 5 -10.15 -1.02 22.27
CA ALA A 5 -10.85 -1.06 21.00
C ALA A 5 -10.09 -1.97 20.03
N GLU A 6 -10.76 -2.95 19.43
CA GLU A 6 -10.18 -3.74 18.35
C GLU A 6 -10.07 -2.86 17.10
N LEU A 7 -8.85 -2.75 16.59
CA LEU A 7 -8.51 -1.98 15.40
C LEU A 7 -8.40 -2.92 14.20
N TYR A 8 -9.11 -2.62 13.13
CA TYR A 8 -9.05 -3.37 11.88
C TYR A 8 -8.86 -2.45 10.69
N LEU A 9 -8.26 -2.97 9.62
CA LEU A 9 -8.05 -2.21 8.40
C LEU A 9 -9.31 -2.20 7.55
N LEU A 10 -9.54 -1.06 6.91
CA LEU A 10 -10.68 -0.86 6.03
C LEU A 10 -10.23 -0.68 4.58
N GLN A 11 -11.04 -1.23 3.68
CA GLN A 11 -11.10 -0.80 2.31
C GLN A 11 -11.62 0.64 2.21
N PRO A 12 -11.38 1.34 1.08
CA PRO A 12 -11.85 2.72 0.94
C PRO A 12 -13.37 2.89 1.02
N ASN A 13 -14.14 1.83 0.72
CA ASN A 13 -15.60 1.77 0.83
C ASN A 13 -16.10 1.51 2.27
N GLY A 14 -15.19 1.36 3.25
CA GLY A 14 -15.52 1.12 4.66
C GLY A 14 -15.73 -0.35 5.04
N LEU A 15 -15.57 -1.30 4.12
CA LEU A 15 -15.58 -2.73 4.45
C LEU A 15 -14.23 -3.18 5.03
N PRO A 16 -14.18 -4.27 5.81
CA PRO A 16 -12.91 -4.82 6.27
C PRO A 16 -11.99 -5.20 5.09
N LEU A 17 -10.70 -4.89 5.24
CA LEU A 17 -9.66 -5.30 4.28
C LEU A 17 -9.32 -6.76 4.52
N LEU A 18 -9.59 -7.63 3.54
CA LEU A 18 -9.37 -9.08 3.63
C LEU A 18 -8.30 -9.58 2.65
N GLU A 19 -7.89 -8.73 1.72
CA GLU A 19 -6.90 -9.04 0.71
C GLU A 19 -5.50 -9.29 1.33
N PRO A 20 -4.68 -10.17 0.74
CA PRO A 20 -3.32 -10.41 1.21
C PRO A 20 -2.50 -9.11 1.24
N ILE A 21 -2.00 -8.74 2.42
CA ILE A 21 -1.17 -7.56 2.61
C ILE A 21 0.27 -7.90 2.20
N LEU A 22 0.77 -7.17 1.21
CA LEU A 22 2.15 -7.26 0.72
C LEU A 22 3.08 -6.25 1.42
N GLY A 23 2.51 -5.16 1.96
CA GLY A 23 3.28 -4.13 2.64
C GLY A 23 2.39 -3.17 3.43
N PHE A 24 2.96 -2.65 4.51
CA PHE A 24 2.29 -1.72 5.40
C PHE A 24 3.16 -0.48 5.62
N GLY A 25 2.60 0.70 5.36
CA GLY A 25 3.28 1.98 5.51
C GLY A 25 2.48 2.94 6.37
N ARG A 26 3.03 4.15 6.56
CA ARG A 26 2.36 5.20 7.35
C ARG A 26 1.08 5.72 6.71
N THR A 27 1.08 5.86 5.38
CA THR A 27 0.01 6.51 4.61
C THR A 27 -0.80 5.53 3.77
N GLY A 28 -0.38 4.27 3.68
CA GLY A 28 -1.03 3.31 2.81
C GLY A 28 -0.75 1.88 3.19
N VAL A 29 -1.62 1.01 2.70
CA VAL A 29 -1.48 -0.44 2.74
C VAL A 29 -1.37 -0.95 1.31
N VAL A 30 -0.47 -1.90 1.08
CA VAL A 30 -0.26 -2.53 -0.21
C VAL A 30 -0.83 -3.93 -0.15
N VAL A 31 -1.77 -4.24 -1.04
CA VAL A 31 -2.45 -5.53 -1.10
C VAL A 31 -2.32 -6.18 -2.47
N GLN A 32 -2.51 -7.49 -2.52
CA GLN A 32 -2.65 -8.23 -3.77
C GLN A 32 -4.13 -8.35 -4.14
N LEU A 33 -4.51 -7.83 -5.31
CA LEU A 33 -5.89 -7.88 -5.81
C LEU A 33 -5.90 -8.23 -7.30
N GLY A 34 -6.57 -9.32 -7.66
CA GLY A 34 -6.77 -9.71 -9.07
C GLY A 34 -5.47 -9.91 -9.86
N GLY A 35 -4.39 -10.37 -9.21
CA GLY A 35 -3.07 -10.54 -9.85
C GLY A 35 -2.22 -9.27 -9.95
N TYR A 36 -2.73 -8.14 -9.45
CA TYR A 36 -2.02 -6.88 -9.35
C TYR A 36 -1.61 -6.57 -7.91
N THR A 37 -0.71 -5.62 -7.78
CA THR A 37 -0.44 -4.93 -6.51
C THR A 37 -1.29 -3.66 -6.49
N VAL A 38 -2.03 -3.43 -5.41
CA VAL A 38 -2.81 -2.19 -5.23
C VAL A 38 -2.37 -1.53 -3.94
N LYS A 39 -1.87 -0.29 -4.05
CA LYS A 39 -1.68 0.57 -2.87
C LYS A 39 -2.96 1.34 -2.60
N LEU A 40 -3.50 1.18 -1.41
CA LEU A 40 -4.71 1.82 -0.91
C LEU A 40 -4.34 2.85 0.18
N PRO A 41 -5.16 3.90 0.38
CA PRO A 41 -4.98 4.78 1.54
C PRO A 41 -5.20 3.98 2.81
N LEU A 42 -4.42 4.27 3.85
CA LEU A 42 -4.51 3.55 5.11
C LEU A 42 -5.73 4.05 5.89
N LYS A 43 -6.74 3.18 6.01
CA LYS A 43 -7.94 3.46 6.80
C LYS A 43 -8.12 2.43 7.90
N TYR A 44 -8.52 2.92 9.07
CA TYR A 44 -8.81 2.08 10.22
C TYR A 44 -10.28 2.17 10.61
N GLY A 45 -10.82 1.04 11.04
CA GLY A 45 -12.10 0.92 11.73
C GLY A 45 -11.88 0.55 13.19
N THR A 46 -12.78 0.98 14.06
CA THR A 46 -12.78 0.60 15.48
C THR A 46 -14.10 -0.05 15.84
N ALA A 47 -14.04 -1.09 16.66
CA ALA A 47 -15.21 -1.62 17.34
C ALA A 47 -15.40 -0.87 18.66
N GLY A 48 -16.32 0.10 18.70
CA GLY A 48 -16.70 0.82 19.92
C GLY A 48 -17.13 2.28 19.69
N PRO A 49 -17.96 2.87 20.57
CA PRO A 49 -18.62 4.16 20.33
C PRO A 49 -17.78 5.40 20.72
N ASP A 50 -16.46 5.31 20.92
CA ASP A 50 -15.65 6.44 21.39
C ASP A 50 -15.53 7.54 20.31
N PRO A 51 -16.20 8.70 20.45
CA PRO A 51 -16.22 9.73 19.41
C PRO A 51 -14.85 10.35 19.14
N ALA A 52 -13.98 10.43 20.16
CA ALA A 52 -12.64 10.99 20.02
C ALA A 52 -11.73 10.10 19.15
N HIS A 53 -11.93 8.78 19.20
CA HIS A 53 -11.25 7.86 18.29
C HIS A 53 -11.76 8.03 16.86
N ILE A 54 -13.07 8.17 16.66
CA ILE A 54 -13.67 8.34 15.33
C ILE A 54 -13.11 9.58 14.62
N GLU A 55 -13.03 10.73 15.30
CA GLU A 55 -12.50 11.99 14.72
C GLU A 55 -11.03 11.87 14.32
N ARG A 56 -10.19 11.28 15.17
CA ARG A 56 -8.75 11.09 14.88
C ARG A 56 -8.54 10.25 13.61
N TYR A 57 -9.28 9.15 13.47
CA TYR A 57 -9.17 8.29 12.28
C TYR A 57 -9.70 8.97 11.02
N GLN A 58 -10.68 9.88 11.13
CA GLN A 58 -11.13 10.68 9.98
C GLN A 58 -10.03 11.64 9.50
N ILE A 59 -9.36 12.36 10.40
CA ILE A 59 -8.24 13.25 10.03
C ILE A 59 -7.09 12.46 9.39
N ASP A 60 -6.75 11.31 9.98
CA ASP A 60 -5.70 10.44 9.41
C ASP A 60 -6.10 9.95 8.01
N ASN A 61 -7.39 9.66 7.77
CA ASN A 61 -7.88 9.26 6.45
C ASN A 61 -7.65 10.35 5.39
N ASP A 62 -7.92 11.62 5.69
CA ASP A 62 -7.76 12.71 4.71
C ASP A 62 -6.28 12.86 4.32
N ILE A 63 -5.38 12.85 5.30
CA ILE A 63 -3.92 12.93 5.07
C ILE A 63 -3.42 11.75 4.22
N THR A 64 -3.94 10.54 4.49
CA THR A 64 -3.55 9.34 3.71
C THR A 64 -4.06 9.42 2.26
N CYS A 65 -5.27 9.94 2.05
CA CYS A 65 -5.83 10.14 0.72
C CYS A 65 -5.05 11.20 -0.07
N GLU A 66 -4.76 12.35 0.55
CA GLU A 66 -3.95 13.41 -0.08
C GLU A 66 -2.54 12.92 -0.46
N SER A 67 -1.91 12.16 0.43
CA SER A 67 -0.60 11.54 0.16
C SER A 67 -0.66 10.60 -1.05
N LEU A 68 -1.72 9.79 -1.15
CA LEU A 68 -1.90 8.87 -2.26
C LEU A 68 -2.12 9.63 -3.58
N GLU A 69 -2.95 10.67 -3.58
CA GLU A 69 -3.18 11.52 -4.76
C GLU A 69 -1.91 12.23 -5.23
N HIS A 70 -1.05 12.64 -4.29
CA HIS A 70 0.27 13.17 -4.64
C HIS A 70 1.14 12.11 -5.35
N GLU A 71 1.17 10.88 -4.82
CA GLU A 71 1.89 9.76 -5.45
C GLU A 71 1.35 9.44 -6.86
N LYS A 72 0.02 9.48 -7.06
CA LYS A 72 -0.58 9.32 -8.40
C LYS A 72 -0.03 10.35 -9.38
N LYS A 73 0.03 11.63 -8.98
CA LYS A 73 0.57 12.70 -9.83
C LYS A 73 2.05 12.48 -10.16
N VAL A 74 2.83 11.93 -9.23
CA VAL A 74 4.22 11.55 -9.48
C VAL A 74 4.30 10.46 -10.54
N TYR A 75 3.51 9.38 -10.42
CA TYR A 75 3.45 8.32 -11.45
C TYR A 75 2.99 8.84 -12.81
N GLN A 76 1.98 9.71 -12.86
CA GLN A 76 1.51 10.33 -14.11
C GLN A 76 2.62 11.14 -14.80
N ARG A 77 3.39 11.91 -14.03
CA ARG A 77 4.48 12.72 -14.56
C ARG A 77 5.68 11.87 -15.00
N LEU A 78 5.98 10.80 -14.26
CA LEU A 78 7.05 9.87 -14.61
C LEU A 78 6.70 9.10 -15.89
N GLY A 79 5.46 8.62 -16.03
CA GLY A 79 5.11 7.74 -17.14
C GLY A 79 5.81 6.39 -17.04
N LYS A 80 5.95 5.69 -18.17
CA LYS A 80 6.55 4.35 -18.22
C LYS A 80 8.06 4.43 -18.45
N HIS A 81 8.83 3.81 -17.56
CA HIS A 81 10.29 3.76 -17.63
C HIS A 81 10.83 2.42 -17.15
N ASP A 82 11.91 1.97 -17.78
CA ASP A 82 12.66 0.80 -17.34
C ASP A 82 13.25 1.05 -15.94
N GLY A 83 13.16 0.04 -15.07
CA GLY A 83 13.60 0.12 -13.68
C GLY A 83 12.61 0.78 -12.71
N ILE A 84 11.49 1.32 -13.20
CA ILE A 84 10.36 1.76 -12.38
C ILE A 84 9.23 0.75 -12.50
N VAL A 85 8.52 0.48 -11.40
CA VAL A 85 7.37 -0.43 -11.44
C VAL A 85 6.27 0.15 -12.33
N ASP A 86 5.80 -0.66 -13.28
CA ASP A 86 4.69 -0.29 -14.16
C ASP A 86 3.43 0.04 -13.35
N CYS A 87 2.98 1.28 -13.49
CA CYS A 87 1.69 1.73 -13.01
C CYS A 87 0.62 1.42 -14.06
N VAL A 88 -0.31 0.53 -13.72
CA VAL A 88 -1.30 -0.04 -14.63
C VAL A 88 -2.56 0.82 -14.68
N ASP A 89 -3.03 1.28 -13.52
CA ASP A 89 -4.22 2.12 -13.40
C ASP A 89 -4.11 3.06 -12.20
N LEU A 90 -4.55 4.30 -12.43
CA LEU A 90 -4.59 5.41 -11.47
C LEU A 90 -5.99 6.02 -11.31
N SER A 91 -6.96 5.57 -12.12
CA SER A 91 -8.32 6.12 -12.15
C SER A 91 -9.14 5.75 -10.93
N GLY A 92 -8.83 4.61 -10.29
CA GLY A 92 -9.49 4.14 -9.08
C GLY A 92 -9.03 4.85 -7.81
N VAL A 93 -9.51 4.36 -6.65
CA VAL A 93 -9.15 4.92 -5.33
C VAL A 93 -7.69 4.63 -4.97
N GLY A 94 -7.15 3.51 -5.47
CA GLY A 94 -5.77 3.08 -5.24
C GLY A 94 -4.80 3.45 -6.36
N ILE A 95 -3.57 2.99 -6.21
CA ILE A 95 -2.56 2.92 -7.28
C ILE A 95 -2.40 1.45 -7.65
N GLN A 96 -2.84 1.06 -8.84
CA GLN A 96 -2.69 -0.31 -9.33
C GLN A 96 -1.37 -0.43 -10.09
N MET A 97 -0.57 -1.40 -9.68
CA MET A 97 0.79 -1.63 -10.15
C MET A 97 0.97 -3.10 -10.55
N ALA A 98 1.96 -3.35 -11.40
CA ALA A 98 2.38 -4.72 -11.69
C ALA A 98 2.78 -5.47 -10.42
N LEU A 99 2.42 -6.76 -10.34
CA LEU A 99 2.83 -7.62 -9.23
C LEU A 99 4.30 -8.03 -9.41
N MET A 100 5.13 -7.68 -8.44
CA MET A 100 6.52 -8.12 -8.40
C MET A 100 6.60 -9.51 -7.75
N THR A 101 6.62 -10.55 -8.58
CA THR A 101 6.55 -11.95 -8.14
C THR A 101 7.70 -12.37 -7.23
N HIS A 102 8.84 -11.69 -7.30
CA HIS A 102 10.01 -11.93 -6.45
C HIS A 102 10.07 -11.01 -5.22
N GLY A 103 9.01 -10.22 -4.97
CA GLY A 103 8.94 -9.29 -3.86
C GLY A 103 9.92 -8.13 -3.97
N ASN A 104 10.38 -7.64 -2.81
CA ASN A 104 11.35 -6.56 -2.75
C ASN A 104 12.79 -7.09 -2.73
N LEU A 105 13.73 -6.24 -3.13
CA LEU A 105 15.15 -6.61 -3.22
C LEU A 105 15.74 -7.09 -1.89
N ARG A 106 15.34 -6.50 -0.76
CA ARG A 106 15.87 -6.87 0.56
C ARG A 106 15.53 -8.32 0.90
N ASP A 107 14.27 -8.71 0.73
CA ASP A 107 13.82 -10.07 1.03
C ASP A 107 14.34 -11.05 -0.02
N TYR A 108 14.42 -10.64 -1.28
CA TYR A 108 15.03 -11.44 -2.34
C TYR A 108 16.49 -11.78 -2.02
N LEU A 109 17.29 -10.78 -1.63
CA LEU A 109 18.69 -10.97 -1.24
C LEU A 109 18.86 -11.81 0.04
N ARG A 110 17.88 -11.79 0.94
CA ARG A 110 17.91 -12.63 2.16
C ARG A 110 17.69 -14.10 1.83
N ASN A 111 16.88 -14.38 0.82
CA ASN A 111 16.42 -15.74 0.51
C ASN A 111 17.16 -16.38 -0.67
N ASN A 112 18.03 -15.64 -1.37
CA ASN A 112 18.71 -16.13 -2.57
C ASN A 112 20.19 -15.76 -2.54
N GLU A 113 21.04 -16.70 -2.96
CA GLU A 113 22.45 -16.41 -3.24
C GLU A 113 22.58 -15.77 -4.62
N ILE A 114 23.15 -14.56 -4.66
CA ILE A 114 23.31 -13.79 -5.90
C ILE A 114 24.76 -13.82 -6.35
N THR A 115 24.99 -14.21 -7.61
CA THR A 115 26.30 -14.19 -8.22
C THR A 115 26.79 -12.76 -8.44
N LYS A 116 28.12 -12.55 -8.44
CA LYS A 116 28.71 -11.24 -8.72
C LYS A 116 28.32 -10.72 -10.11
N SER A 117 28.23 -11.61 -11.10
CA SER A 117 27.81 -11.25 -12.46
C SER A 117 26.38 -10.74 -12.51
N LEU A 118 25.43 -11.40 -11.83
CA LEU A 118 24.05 -10.94 -11.78
C LEU A 118 23.91 -9.59 -11.09
N ARG A 119 24.66 -9.36 -10.01
CA ARG A 119 24.66 -8.06 -9.30
C ARG A 119 25.20 -6.91 -10.16
N LEU A 120 26.11 -7.18 -11.09
CA LEU A 120 26.63 -6.17 -12.03
C LEU A 120 25.62 -5.76 -13.09
N VAL A 121 24.62 -6.59 -13.40
CA VAL A 121 23.56 -6.27 -14.38
C VAL A 121 22.50 -5.34 -13.77
N TRP A 122 22.46 -5.20 -12.44
CA TRP A 122 21.50 -4.33 -11.76
C TRP A 122 21.93 -2.85 -11.69
N PHE A 123 23.14 -2.54 -12.14
CA PHE A 123 23.72 -1.19 -12.21
C PHE A 123 23.98 -0.81 -13.67
#